data_AF-A0A426WXC7-F1
#
_entry.id   AF-A0A426WXC7-F1
#
_cell.length_a   1.000
_cell.length_b   1.000
_cell.length_c   1.000
_cell.angle_alpha   90.00
_cell.angle_beta   90.00
_cell.angle_gamma   90.00
#
_symmetry.space_group_name_H-M   'P 1'
#
loop_
_entity.id
_entity.type
_entity.pdbx_description
1 polymer ?
#
loop_
_entity_poly.entity_id
_entity_poly.type
_entity_poly.pdbx_seq_one_letter_code
_entity_poly.pdbx_strand_id
1 'polypeptide(L)'
;MEQFVGSGGVRKGTSPSPAGAGALYAFLGSLDGPSRQGDSPGKLLDPCLGNLSFPFVGLLTVASFVQSQHFQMVLFDRVHDAGRLITFIDYRVKQERGEELLRREASEKELQEVQGHLGDAQQLLREVRTKAQRMDDELLQDVKDLESARAELPRQSVIQYNESLGFKEGLKRMGRVTYEYGYRVALARFRARHPDANIEEDPFTIHPEDDLVPMERQQDFDDSVPPEP
;
A
#
# COMPACT_ATOMS: atom_id res chain seq x y z
N MET A 1 1.54 -16.73 21.96
CA MET A 1 3.00 -16.87 21.90
C MET A 1 3.46 -16.10 20.68
N GLU A 2 3.87 -14.85 20.90
CA GLU A 2 5.28 -14.44 21.06
C GLU A 2 5.92 -14.18 19.69
N GLN A 3 6.71 -13.15 19.41
CA GLN A 3 7.22 -11.93 20.04
C GLN A 3 7.95 -11.21 18.85
N PHE A 4 7.73 -9.92 18.56
CA PHE A 4 8.46 -8.74 19.06
C PHE A 4 9.87 -8.44 18.49
N VAL A 5 10.09 -7.14 18.19
CA VAL A 5 11.36 -6.35 18.10
C VAL A 5 12.22 -6.51 16.83
N GLY A 6 12.80 -5.47 16.20
CA GLY A 6 13.12 -4.09 16.63
C GLY A 6 13.30 -3.13 15.43
N SER A 7 13.08 -1.82 15.59
CA SER A 7 13.93 -0.83 16.27
C SER A 7 15.27 -0.59 15.55
N GLY A 8 15.35 0.55 14.86
CA GLY A 8 16.56 1.06 14.21
C GLY A 8 16.40 2.53 13.84
N GLY A 9 16.52 3.41 14.84
CA GLY A 9 16.64 4.86 14.64
C GLY A 9 18.06 5.28 14.28
N VAL A 10 18.27 6.61 14.34
CA VAL A 10 19.52 7.36 14.07
C VAL A 10 19.71 7.58 12.53
N ARG A 11 19.94 8.78 11.97
CA ARG A 11 20.56 10.00 12.50
C ARG A 11 20.13 11.25 11.72
N LYS A 12 20.08 12.32 12.51
CA LYS A 12 19.97 13.75 12.24
C LYS A 12 21.00 14.28 11.22
N GLY A 13 20.54 15.10 10.28
CA GLY A 13 21.35 16.02 9.47
C GLY A 13 20.46 17.23 9.13
N THR A 14 20.36 18.21 10.01
CA THR A 14 21.16 19.45 10.05
C THR A 14 20.88 20.35 8.84
N SER A 15 19.96 21.27 9.03
CA SER A 15 19.80 22.50 8.25
C SER A 15 20.96 23.46 8.53
N PRO A 16 21.42 24.26 7.54
CA PRO A 16 22.19 25.46 7.83
C PRO A 16 21.27 26.68 7.86
N SER A 17 21.30 27.37 9.00
CA SER A 17 20.84 28.75 9.18
C SER A 17 21.98 29.70 8.80
N PRO A 18 21.74 30.84 8.12
CA PRO A 18 22.77 31.85 7.90
C PRO A 18 22.58 33.01 8.88
N ALA A 19 23.47 33.15 9.86
CA ALA A 19 23.63 34.41 10.60
C ALA A 19 25.04 34.54 11.17
N GLY A 20 25.76 35.58 10.72
CA GLY A 20 26.56 36.41 11.62
C GLY A 20 28.08 36.21 11.66
N ALA A 21 28.78 37.13 10.99
CA ALA A 21 29.88 37.96 11.50
C ALA A 21 31.33 37.41 11.62
N GLY A 22 32.26 38.29 11.23
CA GLY A 22 33.71 38.24 11.48
C GLY A 22 34.53 38.13 10.19
N ALA A 23 34.79 39.21 9.45
CA ALA A 23 35.87 40.18 9.65
C ALA A 23 37.23 39.53 9.95
N LEU A 24 38.20 39.71 9.03
CA LEU A 24 39.53 40.31 9.26
C LEU A 24 40.40 40.08 8.02
N TYR A 25 40.76 41.15 7.31
CA TYR A 25 42.15 41.60 7.11
C TYR A 25 42.13 42.91 6.33
N ALA A 26 42.82 43.91 6.87
CA ALA A 26 43.01 45.23 6.29
C ALA A 26 44.52 45.50 6.10
N PHE A 27 44.78 46.43 5.18
CA PHE A 27 45.85 47.43 5.19
C PHE A 27 47.23 47.15 4.56
N LEU A 28 47.46 47.83 3.43
CA LEU A 28 48.67 48.55 3.01
C LEU A 28 48.19 49.49 1.89
N GLY A 29 48.31 50.81 1.91
CA GLY A 29 49.08 51.76 2.69
C GLY A 29 49.18 53.00 1.78
N SER A 30 48.59 54.10 2.22
CA SER A 30 48.52 55.41 1.56
C SER A 30 49.91 56.04 1.34
N LEU A 31 50.04 56.97 0.38
CA LEU A 31 50.92 58.11 0.62
C LEU A 31 50.35 59.41 0.03
N ASP A 32 50.44 60.41 0.88
CA ASP A 32 49.80 61.72 0.90
C ASP A 32 50.18 62.67 -0.25
N GLY A 33 49.35 63.71 -0.41
CA GLY A 33 49.56 64.87 -1.29
C GLY A 33 50.72 65.80 -0.86
N PRO A 34 50.72 67.11 -1.20
CA PRO A 34 49.66 68.00 -0.70
C PRO A 34 49.26 69.18 -1.62
N SER A 35 48.16 69.79 -1.19
CA SER A 35 47.63 71.10 -1.59
C SER A 35 48.52 72.27 -1.11
N ARG A 36 48.59 73.37 -1.87
CA ARG A 36 48.78 74.73 -1.32
C ARG A 36 48.18 75.84 -2.18
N GLN A 37 47.66 76.81 -1.45
CA GLN A 37 46.86 77.97 -1.81
C GLN A 37 47.70 79.26 -1.74
N GLY A 38 47.52 80.15 -2.73
CA GLY A 38 47.67 81.61 -2.69
C GLY A 38 49.03 82.25 -2.36
N ASP A 39 49.63 82.96 -3.33
CA ASP A 39 49.88 84.42 -3.24
C ASP A 39 50.69 84.95 -4.44
N SER A 40 50.27 86.11 -4.96
CA SER A 40 51.05 87.05 -5.81
C SER A 40 51.54 88.18 -4.91
N PRO A 41 52.73 88.82 -5.11
CA PRO A 41 52.93 89.69 -6.29
C PRO A 41 54.38 89.85 -6.81
N GLY A 42 54.49 90.21 -8.10
CA GLY A 42 55.47 91.14 -8.67
C GLY A 42 56.97 90.78 -8.67
N LYS A 43 57.54 90.58 -9.87
CA LYS A 43 58.41 91.59 -10.54
C LYS A 43 59.06 90.98 -11.80
N LEU A 44 58.69 91.58 -12.94
CA LEU A 44 59.52 92.08 -14.03
C LEU A 44 60.86 91.35 -14.30
N LEU A 45 60.91 90.60 -15.42
CA LEU A 45 61.87 90.77 -16.52
C LEU A 45 61.47 89.84 -17.70
N ASP A 46 60.98 90.46 -18.76
CA ASP A 46 60.78 89.93 -20.13
C ASP A 46 62.14 89.57 -20.81
N PRO A 47 62.21 89.19 -22.11
CA PRO A 47 61.53 88.08 -22.80
C PRO A 47 62.54 87.32 -23.70
N CYS A 48 62.55 85.98 -23.71
CA CYS A 48 63.32 85.23 -24.72
C CYS A 48 62.41 84.28 -25.50
N LEU A 49 61.95 84.83 -26.62
CA LEU A 49 61.42 84.17 -27.82
C LEU A 49 62.11 82.82 -28.09
N GLY A 50 61.31 81.75 -28.03
CA GLY A 50 61.68 80.40 -28.47
C GLY A 50 60.46 79.74 -29.10
N ASN A 51 60.21 80.10 -30.36
CA ASN A 51 59.05 79.69 -31.16
C ASN A 51 58.88 78.16 -31.24
N LEU A 52 57.79 77.63 -30.70
CA LEU A 52 57.17 76.42 -31.24
C LEU A 52 55.84 76.81 -31.91
N SER A 53 55.97 77.12 -33.20
CA SER A 53 54.96 77.15 -34.26
C SER A 53 53.47 77.21 -33.84
N PHE A 54 52.84 78.34 -34.11
CA PHE A 54 51.44 78.69 -33.85
C PHE A 54 50.34 77.99 -34.71
N PRO A 55 50.57 76.99 -35.60
CA PRO A 55 49.48 76.19 -36.19
C PRO A 55 49.30 74.82 -35.51
N PHE A 56 50.25 74.35 -34.67
CA PHE A 56 50.26 72.95 -34.22
C PHE A 56 49.25 72.66 -33.09
N VAL A 57 49.06 73.62 -32.17
CA VAL A 57 48.09 73.49 -31.06
C VAL A 57 46.64 73.62 -31.56
N GLY A 58 46.39 74.52 -32.51
CA GLY A 58 45.08 74.67 -33.16
C GLY A 58 44.69 73.41 -33.94
N LEU A 59 45.60 72.88 -34.77
CA LEU A 59 45.39 71.65 -35.54
C LEU A 59 45.09 70.43 -34.66
N LEU A 60 45.78 70.29 -33.53
CA LEU A 60 45.56 69.20 -32.58
C LEU A 60 44.16 69.27 -31.94
N THR A 61 43.64 70.48 -31.67
CA THR A 61 42.33 70.72 -31.05
C THR A 61 41.16 70.43 -32.00
N VAL A 62 41.25 70.83 -33.29
CA VAL A 62 40.23 70.48 -34.31
C VAL A 62 40.28 69.01 -34.68
N ALA A 63 41.48 68.41 -34.72
CA ALA A 63 41.66 66.97 -34.94
C ALA A 63 41.02 66.15 -33.81
N SER A 64 41.16 66.56 -32.55
CA SER A 64 40.48 65.90 -31.43
C SER A 64 38.94 66.01 -31.46
N PHE A 65 38.38 67.07 -32.05
CA PHE A 65 36.92 67.22 -32.22
C PHE A 65 36.38 66.35 -33.37
N VAL A 66 37.08 66.31 -34.51
CA VAL A 66 36.74 65.44 -35.65
C VAL A 66 36.90 63.96 -35.28
N GLN A 67 37.96 63.59 -34.57
CA GLN A 67 38.18 62.24 -34.09
C GLN A 67 37.14 61.81 -33.04
N SER A 68 36.66 62.74 -32.22
CA SER A 68 35.53 62.53 -31.30
C SER A 68 34.21 62.28 -32.06
N GLN A 69 33.93 63.00 -33.15
CA GLN A 69 32.71 62.80 -33.95
C GLN A 69 32.65 61.42 -34.61
N HIS A 70 33.74 60.93 -35.20
CA HIS A 70 33.80 59.59 -35.76
C HIS A 70 33.69 58.50 -34.69
N PHE A 71 34.25 58.74 -33.49
CA PHE A 71 34.12 57.82 -32.35
C PHE A 71 32.67 57.75 -31.83
N GLN A 72 31.99 58.90 -31.71
CA GLN A 72 30.59 58.96 -31.25
C GLN A 72 29.61 58.27 -32.21
N MET A 73 29.80 58.42 -33.52
CA MET A 73 28.97 57.74 -34.53
C MET A 73 29.12 56.21 -34.47
N VAL A 74 30.35 55.70 -34.33
CA VAL A 74 30.62 54.25 -34.19
C VAL A 74 30.05 53.68 -32.89
N LEU A 75 30.12 54.41 -31.78
CA LEU A 75 29.51 54.01 -30.53
C LEU A 75 27.98 53.98 -30.60
N PHE A 76 27.38 54.99 -31.23
CA PHE A 76 25.93 55.05 -31.42
C PHE A 76 25.41 53.91 -32.29
N ASP A 77 26.09 53.62 -33.42
CA ASP A 77 25.74 52.49 -34.29
C ASP A 77 25.84 51.15 -33.56
N ARG A 78 26.87 50.96 -32.71
CA ARG A 78 27.04 49.74 -31.92
C ARG A 78 25.97 49.58 -30.84
N VAL A 79 25.58 50.67 -30.17
CA VAL A 79 24.48 50.65 -29.19
C VAL A 79 23.15 50.39 -29.88
N HIS A 80 22.93 50.99 -31.06
CA HIS A 80 21.73 50.77 -31.86
C HIS A 80 21.65 49.32 -32.37
N ASP A 81 22.76 48.75 -32.84
CA ASP A 81 22.85 47.36 -33.29
C ASP A 81 22.60 46.38 -32.13
N ALA A 82 23.16 46.63 -30.95
CA ALA A 82 22.85 45.87 -29.74
C ALA A 82 21.37 45.97 -29.35
N GLY A 83 20.77 47.16 -29.44
CA GLY A 83 19.34 47.37 -29.21
C GLY A 83 18.47 46.55 -30.18
N ARG A 84 18.84 46.51 -31.46
CA ARG A 84 18.16 45.72 -32.48
C ARG A 84 18.24 44.22 -32.20
N LEU A 85 19.42 43.73 -31.77
CA LEU A 85 19.61 42.33 -31.39
C LEU A 85 18.78 41.96 -30.16
N ILE A 86 18.75 42.82 -29.13
CA ILE A 86 17.95 42.58 -27.92
C ILE A 86 16.47 42.46 -28.27
N THR A 87 15.93 43.34 -29.12
CA THR A 87 14.52 43.25 -29.57
C THR A 87 14.25 41.99 -30.38
N PHE A 88 15.19 41.59 -31.25
CA PHE A 88 15.06 40.36 -32.02
C PHE A 88 15.04 39.11 -31.13
N ILE A 89 15.95 39.03 -30.14
CA ILE A 89 15.98 37.93 -29.18
C ILE A 89 14.73 37.93 -28.29
N ASP A 90 14.28 39.09 -27.81
CA ASP A 90 13.04 39.22 -27.03
C ASP A 90 11.82 38.72 -27.81
N TYR A 91 11.71 39.07 -29.09
CA TYR A 91 10.65 38.56 -29.97
C TYR A 91 10.73 37.04 -30.14
N ARG A 92 11.93 36.49 -30.39
CA ARG A 92 12.16 35.04 -30.53
C ARG A 92 11.78 34.27 -29.26
N VAL A 93 12.21 34.75 -28.10
CA VAL A 93 11.87 34.13 -26.80
C VAL A 93 10.36 34.18 -26.54
N LYS A 94 9.69 35.28 -26.89
CA LYS A 94 8.22 35.39 -26.75
C LYS A 94 7.49 34.42 -27.69
N GLN A 95 7.96 34.28 -28.92
CA GLN A 95 7.41 33.32 -29.88
C GLN A 95 7.55 31.88 -29.36
N GLU A 96 8.77 31.47 -29.00
CA GLU A 96 9.07 30.11 -28.52
C GLU A 96 8.27 29.78 -27.26
N ARG A 97 8.17 30.73 -26.31
CA ARG A 97 7.32 30.55 -25.12
C ARG A 97 5.84 30.37 -25.46
N GLY A 98 5.33 31.09 -26.46
CA GLY A 98 3.94 30.94 -26.91
C GLY A 98 3.68 29.55 -27.50
N GLU A 99 4.59 29.06 -28.33
CA GLU A 99 4.52 27.72 -28.94
C GLU A 99 4.63 26.61 -27.87
N GLU A 100 5.53 26.76 -26.90
CA GLU A 100 5.66 25.83 -25.77
C GLU A 100 4.42 25.80 -24.88
N LEU A 101 3.81 26.97 -24.62
CA LEU A 101 2.55 27.05 -23.86
C LEU A 101 1.42 26.33 -24.58
N LEU A 102 1.26 26.53 -25.89
CA LEU A 102 0.27 25.83 -26.70
C LEU A 102 0.51 24.32 -26.71
N ARG A 103 1.78 23.90 -26.86
CA ARG A 103 2.16 22.48 -26.81
C ARG A 103 1.86 21.87 -25.44
N ARG A 104 2.14 22.60 -24.35
CA ARG A 104 1.84 22.17 -22.99
C ARG A 104 0.33 22.04 -22.79
N GLU A 105 -0.44 23.03 -23.21
CA GLU A 105 -1.90 23.02 -23.10
C GLU A 105 -2.52 21.84 -23.88
N ALA A 106 -2.00 21.54 -25.07
CA ALA A 106 -2.41 20.36 -25.83
C ALA A 106 -2.12 19.05 -25.06
N SER A 107 -0.90 18.90 -24.53
CA SER A 107 -0.54 17.70 -23.75
C SER A 107 -1.34 17.57 -22.45
N GLU A 108 -1.72 18.69 -21.82
CA GLU A 108 -2.53 18.68 -20.60
C GLU A 108 -3.96 18.23 -20.89
N LYS A 109 -4.53 18.64 -22.03
CA LYS A 109 -5.84 18.15 -22.50
C LYS A 109 -5.83 16.64 -22.76
N GLU A 110 -4.78 16.14 -23.43
CA GLU A 110 -4.60 14.70 -23.65
C GLU A 110 -4.47 13.93 -22.33
N LEU A 111 -3.70 14.45 -21.37
CA LEU A 111 -3.58 13.84 -20.04
C LEU A 111 -4.91 13.80 -19.29
N GLN A 112 -5.72 14.86 -19.41
CA GLN A 112 -7.03 14.91 -18.77
C GLN A 112 -7.99 13.86 -19.37
N GLU A 113 -7.96 13.65 -20.68
CA GLU A 113 -8.73 12.60 -21.36
C GLU A 113 -8.30 11.20 -20.91
N VAL A 114 -6.99 10.92 -20.92
CA VAL A 114 -6.44 9.65 -20.44
C VAL A 114 -6.77 9.41 -18.96
N GLN A 115 -6.72 10.45 -18.14
CA GLN A 115 -7.10 10.37 -16.73
C GLN A 115 -8.59 10.05 -16.55
N GLY A 116 -9.45 10.62 -17.40
CA GLY A 116 -10.88 10.28 -17.45
C GLY A 116 -11.08 8.80 -17.76
N HIS A 117 -10.48 8.30 -18.84
CA HIS A 117 -10.56 6.89 -19.21
C HIS A 117 -10.01 5.94 -18.15
N LEU A 118 -8.93 6.33 -17.47
CA LEU A 118 -8.40 5.56 -16.34
C LEU A 118 -9.41 5.52 -15.19
N GLY A 119 -10.10 6.62 -14.91
CA GLY A 119 -11.18 6.70 -13.94
C GLY A 119 -12.33 5.75 -14.28
N ASP A 120 -12.78 5.78 -15.54
CA ASP A 120 -13.85 4.89 -16.03
C ASP A 120 -13.44 3.41 -15.92
N ALA A 121 -12.22 3.07 -16.35
CA ALA A 121 -11.68 1.72 -16.24
C ALA A 121 -11.59 1.25 -14.77
N GLN A 122 -11.17 2.14 -13.87
CA GLN A 122 -11.13 1.84 -12.45
C GLN A 122 -12.53 1.62 -11.86
N GLN A 123 -13.53 2.40 -12.30
CA GLN A 123 -14.92 2.20 -11.88
C GLN A 123 -15.45 0.83 -12.35
N LEU A 124 -15.24 0.47 -13.62
CA LEU A 124 -15.63 -0.84 -14.15
C LEU A 124 -14.99 -2.00 -13.38
N LEU A 125 -13.70 -1.88 -13.02
CA LEU A 125 -13.04 -2.89 -12.18
C LEU A 125 -13.68 -3.03 -10.80
N ARG A 126 -14.11 -1.92 -10.18
CA ARG A 126 -14.84 -1.97 -8.89
C ARG A 126 -16.20 -2.63 -9.04
N GLU A 127 -16.92 -2.35 -10.11
CA GLU A 127 -18.22 -2.96 -10.41
C GLU A 127 -18.09 -4.47 -10.64
N VAL A 128 -17.14 -4.89 -11.48
CA VAL A 128 -16.86 -6.31 -11.73
C VAL A 128 -16.42 -7.02 -10.45
N ARG A 129 -15.56 -6.40 -9.63
CA ARG A 129 -15.15 -6.96 -8.34
C ARG A 129 -16.33 -7.16 -7.39
N THR A 130 -17.21 -6.17 -7.31
CA THR A 130 -18.41 -6.25 -6.45
C THR A 130 -19.35 -7.35 -6.96
N LYS A 131 -19.50 -7.50 -8.28
CA LYS A 131 -20.29 -8.58 -8.87
C LYS A 131 -19.71 -9.95 -8.56
N ALA A 132 -18.38 -10.12 -8.68
CA ALA A 132 -17.70 -11.37 -8.35
C ALA A 132 -17.92 -11.75 -6.87
N GLN A 133 -17.77 -10.79 -5.95
CA GLN A 133 -18.03 -11.02 -4.53
C GLN A 133 -19.46 -11.50 -4.26
N ARG A 134 -20.47 -10.94 -4.94
CA ARG A 134 -21.86 -11.40 -4.79
C ARG A 134 -22.04 -12.85 -5.24
N MET A 135 -21.41 -13.23 -6.34
CA MET A 135 -21.47 -14.61 -6.85
C MET A 135 -20.75 -15.57 -5.90
N ASP A 136 -19.62 -15.14 -5.31
CA ASP A 136 -18.92 -15.93 -4.30
C ASP A 136 -19.76 -16.13 -3.04
N ASP A 137 -20.49 -15.10 -2.60
CA ASP A 137 -21.40 -15.18 -1.44
C ASP A 137 -22.58 -16.14 -1.71
N GLU A 138 -23.16 -16.08 -2.92
CA GLU A 138 -24.22 -17.00 -3.37
C GLU A 138 -23.70 -18.45 -3.42
N LEU A 139 -22.53 -18.68 -4.02
CA LEU A 139 -21.88 -19.98 -4.04
C LEU A 139 -21.59 -20.51 -2.63
N LEU A 140 -21.13 -19.63 -1.73
CA LEU A 140 -20.88 -19.99 -0.34
C LEU A 140 -22.17 -20.40 0.38
N GLN A 141 -23.28 -19.75 0.08
CA GLN A 141 -24.60 -20.12 0.61
C GLN A 141 -25.03 -21.50 0.09
N ASP A 142 -24.92 -21.74 -1.23
CA ASP A 142 -25.26 -23.05 -1.84
C ASP A 142 -24.41 -24.19 -1.27
N VAL A 143 -23.12 -23.96 -1.04
CA VAL A 143 -22.23 -24.95 -0.43
C VAL A 143 -22.66 -25.28 0.99
N LYS A 144 -23.08 -24.29 1.79
CA LYS A 144 -23.60 -24.52 3.14
C LYS A 144 -24.90 -25.32 3.13
N ASP A 145 -25.79 -25.02 2.19
CA ASP A 145 -27.07 -25.72 2.05
C ASP A 145 -26.88 -27.16 1.55
N LEU A 146 -25.91 -27.39 0.67
CA LEU A 146 -25.51 -28.74 0.27
C LEU A 146 -24.88 -29.52 1.43
N GLU A 147 -24.00 -28.87 2.22
CA GLU A 147 -23.36 -29.50 3.38
C GLU A 147 -24.38 -29.86 4.47
N SER A 148 -25.36 -28.99 4.71
CA SER A 148 -26.45 -29.27 5.65
C SER A 148 -27.32 -30.43 5.16
N ALA A 149 -27.74 -30.45 3.89
CA ALA A 149 -28.47 -31.56 3.30
C ALA A 149 -27.67 -32.87 3.38
N ARG A 150 -26.37 -32.84 3.10
CA ARG A 150 -25.47 -33.99 3.22
C ARG A 150 -25.38 -34.51 4.65
N ALA A 151 -25.49 -33.65 5.66
CA ALA A 151 -25.51 -34.06 7.06
C ALA A 151 -26.88 -34.62 7.51
N GLU A 152 -27.97 -34.17 6.89
CA GLU A 152 -29.34 -34.63 7.21
C GLU A 152 -29.68 -35.98 6.59
N LEU A 153 -29.31 -36.22 5.35
CA LEU A 153 -29.56 -37.50 4.65
C LEU A 153 -29.13 -38.74 5.45
N PRO A 154 -27.89 -38.83 5.98
CA PRO A 154 -27.48 -39.99 6.77
C PRO A 154 -28.23 -40.06 8.09
N ARG A 155 -28.54 -38.93 8.75
CA ARG A 155 -29.33 -38.92 9.99
C ARG A 155 -30.71 -39.53 9.76
N GLN A 156 -31.40 -39.11 8.71
CA GLN A 156 -32.69 -39.66 8.33
C GLN A 156 -32.59 -41.15 7.98
N SER A 157 -31.58 -41.55 7.19
CA SER A 157 -31.41 -42.96 6.82
C SER A 157 -31.14 -43.86 8.03
N VAL A 158 -30.38 -43.37 9.03
CA VAL A 158 -30.07 -44.12 10.25
C VAL A 158 -31.32 -44.25 11.11
N ILE A 159 -32.12 -43.19 11.24
CA ILE A 159 -33.40 -43.24 11.95
C ILE A 159 -34.33 -44.26 11.29
N GLN A 160 -34.52 -44.18 9.97
CA GLN A 160 -35.37 -45.14 9.23
C GLN A 160 -34.86 -46.58 9.34
N TYR A 161 -33.54 -46.78 9.27
CA TYR A 161 -32.93 -48.09 9.43
C TYR A 161 -33.18 -48.67 10.83
N ASN A 162 -32.99 -47.87 11.88
CA ASN A 162 -33.24 -48.27 13.26
C ASN A 162 -34.72 -48.59 13.52
N GLU A 163 -35.63 -47.90 12.83
CA GLU A 163 -37.07 -48.15 12.93
C GLU A 163 -37.54 -49.37 12.13
N SER A 164 -36.76 -49.80 11.13
CA SER A 164 -37.08 -50.91 10.25
C SER A 164 -37.27 -52.24 11.00
N LEU A 165 -38.21 -53.06 10.52
CA LEU A 165 -38.51 -54.36 11.13
C LEU A 165 -37.29 -55.29 11.08
N GLY A 166 -36.54 -55.28 9.97
CA GLY A 166 -35.34 -56.11 9.80
C GLY A 166 -34.25 -55.81 10.83
N PHE A 167 -34.07 -54.54 11.21
CA PHE A 167 -33.15 -54.18 12.28
C PHE A 167 -33.61 -54.69 13.65
N LYS A 168 -34.89 -54.50 13.99
CA LYS A 168 -35.48 -54.99 15.25
C LYS A 168 -35.41 -56.51 15.37
N GLU A 169 -35.70 -57.23 14.28
CA GLU A 169 -35.56 -58.69 14.23
C GLU A 169 -34.09 -59.12 14.28
N GLY A 170 -33.20 -58.39 13.61
CA GLY A 170 -31.76 -58.58 13.70
C GLY A 170 -31.24 -58.47 15.13
N LEU A 171 -31.69 -57.45 15.88
CA LEU A 171 -31.38 -57.28 17.30
C LEU A 171 -31.89 -58.45 18.14
N LYS A 172 -33.12 -58.93 17.91
CA LYS A 172 -33.65 -60.13 18.61
C LYS A 172 -32.80 -61.37 18.34
N ARG A 173 -32.36 -61.58 17.09
CA ARG A 173 -31.49 -62.70 16.71
C ARG A 173 -30.11 -62.56 17.36
N MET A 174 -29.50 -61.38 17.29
CA MET A 174 -28.21 -61.10 17.94
C MET A 174 -28.28 -61.34 19.46
N GLY A 175 -29.33 -60.82 20.12
CA GLY A 175 -29.55 -61.02 21.54
C GLY A 175 -29.59 -62.50 21.93
N ARG A 176 -30.35 -63.32 21.18
CA ARG A 176 -30.41 -64.77 21.39
C ARG A 176 -29.03 -65.44 21.25
N VAL A 177 -28.27 -65.13 20.19
CA VAL A 177 -26.94 -65.71 19.98
C VAL A 177 -25.97 -65.29 21.10
N THR A 178 -26.01 -64.04 21.55
CA THR A 178 -25.14 -63.57 22.64
C THR A 178 -25.51 -64.18 23.99
N TYR A 179 -26.81 -64.36 24.27
CA TYR A 179 -27.30 -65.02 25.47
C TYR A 179 -26.93 -66.52 25.47
N GLU A 180 -27.06 -67.18 24.32
CA GLU A 180 -26.64 -68.57 24.12
C GLU A 180 -25.16 -68.77 24.35
N TYR A 181 -24.34 -67.91 23.76
CA TYR A 181 -22.90 -67.96 23.98
C TYR A 181 -22.55 -67.73 25.46
N GLY A 182 -23.14 -66.71 26.09
CA GLY A 182 -22.92 -66.40 27.51
C GLY A 182 -23.33 -67.55 28.42
N TYR A 183 -24.48 -68.18 28.16
CA TYR A 183 -24.97 -69.33 28.91
C TYR A 183 -24.04 -70.53 28.76
N ARG A 184 -23.63 -70.89 27.53
CA ARG A 184 -22.69 -72.01 27.31
C ARG A 184 -21.39 -71.81 28.08
N VAL A 185 -20.85 -70.59 28.08
CA VAL A 185 -19.64 -70.25 28.85
C VAL A 185 -19.89 -70.34 30.36
N ALA A 186 -21.01 -69.79 30.86
CA ALA A 186 -21.37 -69.86 32.27
C ALA A 186 -21.58 -71.31 32.74
N LEU A 187 -22.26 -72.12 31.94
CA LEU A 187 -22.50 -73.54 32.18
C LEU A 187 -21.19 -74.33 32.24
N ALA A 188 -20.26 -74.09 31.30
CA ALA A 188 -18.94 -74.72 31.34
C ALA A 188 -18.16 -74.34 32.60
N ARG A 189 -18.20 -73.07 33.01
CA ARG A 189 -17.58 -72.61 34.27
C ARG A 189 -18.22 -73.21 35.51
N PHE A 190 -19.55 -73.34 35.51
CA PHE A 190 -20.29 -73.96 36.60
C PHE A 190 -19.94 -75.43 36.75
N ARG A 191 -19.94 -76.19 35.64
CA ARG A 191 -19.56 -77.61 35.62
C ARG A 191 -18.11 -77.82 36.07
N ALA A 192 -17.20 -76.92 35.72
CA ALA A 192 -15.82 -76.97 36.20
C ALA A 192 -15.69 -76.76 37.72
N ARG A 193 -16.64 -76.04 38.35
CA ARG A 193 -16.63 -75.76 39.79
C ARG A 193 -17.43 -76.78 40.60
N HIS A 194 -18.46 -77.38 40.00
CA HIS A 194 -19.38 -78.33 40.66
C HIS A 194 -19.60 -79.55 39.76
N PRO A 195 -18.69 -80.56 39.80
CA PRO A 195 -18.73 -81.71 38.90
C PRO A 195 -19.94 -82.63 39.10
N ASP A 196 -20.47 -82.69 40.32
CA ASP A 196 -21.49 -83.65 40.73
C ASP A 196 -22.93 -83.10 40.61
N ALA A 197 -23.09 -81.85 40.18
CA ALA A 197 -24.39 -81.20 40.05
C ALA A 197 -25.03 -81.52 38.68
N ASN A 198 -26.14 -82.27 38.68
CA ASN A 198 -26.96 -82.48 37.50
C ASN A 198 -27.77 -81.21 37.19
N ILE A 199 -27.52 -80.59 36.04
CA ILE A 199 -28.36 -79.51 35.49
C ILE A 199 -29.27 -80.14 34.44
N GLU A 200 -30.58 -80.11 34.71
CA GLU A 200 -31.64 -80.52 33.79
C GLU A 200 -32.10 -79.31 32.95
N GLU A 201 -32.44 -79.60 31.69
CA GLU A 201 -32.85 -78.71 30.59
C GLU A 201 -31.79 -77.84 29.90
N ASP A 202 -31.88 -77.84 28.56
CA ASP A 202 -31.24 -76.87 27.68
C ASP A 202 -32.20 -75.66 27.54
N PRO A 203 -31.89 -74.50 28.13
CA PRO A 203 -32.77 -73.33 28.06
C PRO A 203 -32.90 -72.73 26.65
N PHE A 204 -32.26 -73.31 25.63
CA PHE A 204 -32.44 -72.96 24.22
C PHE A 204 -33.43 -73.88 23.48
N THR A 205 -33.93 -74.93 24.13
CA THR A 205 -35.07 -75.70 23.62
C THR A 205 -36.31 -74.83 23.77
N ILE A 206 -36.77 -74.22 22.67
CA ILE A 206 -37.99 -73.42 22.67
C ILE A 206 -39.17 -74.37 22.90
N HIS A 207 -39.78 -74.27 24.08
CA HIS A 207 -41.01 -74.99 24.39
C HIS A 207 -42.20 -74.23 23.78
N PRO A 208 -43.17 -74.91 23.12
CA PRO A 208 -44.31 -74.24 22.49
C PRO A 208 -45.17 -73.42 23.46
N GLU A 209 -45.06 -73.68 24.77
CA GLU A 209 -45.65 -72.88 25.84
C GLU A 209 -45.05 -71.46 25.94
N ASP A 210 -43.77 -71.28 25.62
CA ASP A 210 -43.06 -69.99 25.72
C ASP A 210 -43.41 -69.04 24.56
N ASP A 211 -43.77 -69.57 23.39
CA ASP A 211 -44.21 -68.79 22.23
C ASP A 211 -45.58 -68.11 22.46
N LEU A 212 -46.35 -68.59 23.45
CA LEU A 212 -47.65 -68.04 23.84
C LEU A 212 -47.53 -66.94 24.90
N VAL A 213 -46.34 -66.71 25.46
CA VAL A 213 -46.13 -65.67 26.46
C VAL A 213 -45.86 -64.33 25.75
N PRO A 214 -46.81 -63.39 25.72
CA PRO A 214 -46.62 -62.13 25.04
C PRO A 214 -45.54 -61.32 25.76
N MET A 215 -44.41 -61.08 25.08
CA MET A 215 -43.37 -60.20 25.59
C MET A 215 -43.83 -58.74 25.47
N GLU A 216 -43.90 -58.04 26.59
CA GLU A 216 -44.37 -56.66 26.68
C GLU A 216 -43.50 -55.73 25.82
N ARG A 217 -44.12 -54.90 24.98
CA ARG A 217 -43.43 -54.18 23.89
C ARG A 217 -42.74 -52.88 24.34
N GLN A 218 -43.06 -52.37 25.52
CA GLN A 218 -42.46 -51.18 26.12
C GLN A 218 -42.38 -51.39 27.64
N GLN A 219 -41.17 -51.31 28.19
CA GLN A 219 -40.95 -51.07 29.61
C GLN A 219 -40.37 -49.66 29.75
N ASP A 220 -41.07 -48.80 30.49
CA ASP A 220 -40.57 -47.49 30.87
C ASP A 220 -39.59 -47.67 32.03
N PHE A 221 -38.30 -47.47 31.76
CA PHE A 221 -37.24 -47.44 32.77
C PHE A 221 -37.18 -46.06 33.44
N ASP A 222 -38.29 -45.60 34.02
CA ASP A 222 -38.30 -44.38 34.83
C ASP A 222 -37.94 -44.73 36.29
N ASP A 223 -36.67 -44.56 36.65
CA ASP A 223 -36.13 -44.77 37.99
C ASP A 223 -36.59 -43.72 39.02
N SER A 224 -37.50 -42.80 38.65
CA SER A 224 -37.98 -41.71 39.51
C SER A 224 -39.02 -42.15 40.54
N VAL A 225 -39.54 -43.38 40.46
CA VAL A 225 -40.59 -43.87 41.37
C VAL A 225 -39.96 -44.78 42.44
N PRO A 226 -39.92 -44.36 43.72
CA PRO A 226 -39.42 -45.21 44.79
C PRO A 226 -40.41 -46.36 45.08
N PRO A 227 -39.92 -47.56 45.44
CA PRO A 227 -40.79 -48.69 45.74
C PRO A 227 -41.64 -48.43 47.00
N GLU A 228 -42.93 -48.74 46.91
CA GLU A 228 -43.87 -48.62 48.03
C GLU A 228 -43.53 -49.60 49.18
N PRO A 229 -43.81 -49.21 50.44
CA PRO A 229 -43.41 -49.94 51.66
C PRO A 229 -44.17 -51.25 51.92
#